data_AF-A0A0W0Z2A7-F1
#
_entry.id   AF-A0A0W0Z2A7-F1
#
_cell.length_a   1.000
_cell.length_b   1.000
_cell.length_c   1.000
_cell.angle_alpha   90.00
_cell.angle_beta   90.00
_cell.angle_gamma   90.00
#
_symmetry.space_group_name_H-M   'P 1'
#
loop_
_entity.id
_entity.type
_entity.pdbx_description
1 polymer ?
#
loop_
_entity_poly.entity_id
_entity_poly.type
_entity_poly.pdbx_seq_one_letter_code
_entity_poly.pdbx_strand_id
1 'polypeptide(L)'
;MAKAVLRANVGQEIRLADIEADAGAGMGLFERLHNHPNPASLAINLNENANRFYGAVGMKWLENLVSNRQMLIPIMSNRIKQFVDNVINQEATGQITRVARRFALVATG
;
A
#
# COMPACT_ATOMS: atom_id res chain seq x y z
N MET A 1 -31.50 -10.80 -18.04
CA MET A 1 -31.10 -11.54 -16.81
C MET A 1 -30.52 -10.54 -15.83
N ALA A 2 -31.18 -10.29 -14.69
CA ALA A 2 -30.74 -9.32 -13.70
C ALA A 2 -29.60 -9.92 -12.86
N LYS A 3 -28.40 -9.33 -12.92
CA LYS A 3 -27.29 -9.67 -12.03
C LYS A 3 -27.64 -9.12 -10.64
N ALA A 4 -27.86 -10.00 -9.67
CA ALA A 4 -27.97 -9.58 -8.27
C ALA A 4 -26.64 -8.94 -7.86
N VAL A 5 -26.67 -7.66 -7.50
CA VAL A 5 -25.53 -6.99 -6.88
C VAL A 5 -25.38 -7.58 -5.48
N LEU A 6 -24.41 -8.47 -5.28
CA LEU A 6 -24.01 -8.85 -3.93
C LEU A 6 -23.43 -7.59 -3.27
N ARG A 7 -24.17 -7.00 -2.33
CA ARG A 7 -23.63 -5.98 -1.45
C ARG A 7 -22.61 -6.65 -0.53
N ALA A 8 -21.35 -6.22 -0.60
CA ALA A 8 -20.34 -6.66 0.33
C ALA A 8 -20.75 -6.22 1.75
N ASN A 9 -20.57 -7.10 2.73
CA ASN A 9 -20.78 -6.70 4.12
C ASN A 9 -19.69 -5.70 4.50
N VAL A 10 -20.00 -4.72 5.36
CA VAL A 10 -19.05 -3.69 5.82
C VAL A 10 -17.73 -4.29 6.34
N GLY A 11 -17.79 -5.45 7.00
CA GLY A 11 -16.60 -6.18 7.44
C GLY A 11 -15.69 -6.72 6.32
N GLN A 12 -16.21 -6.95 5.12
CA GLN A 12 -15.44 -7.35 3.93
C GLN A 12 -14.78 -6.14 3.26
N GLU A 13 -15.51 -5.03 3.14
CA GLU A 13 -14.99 -3.78 2.56
C GLU A 13 -13.83 -3.21 3.40
N ILE A 14 -13.91 -3.26 4.73
CA ILE A 14 -12.81 -2.86 5.63
C ILE A 14 -11.52 -3.68 5.38
N ARG A 15 -11.64 -4.89 4.81
CA ARG A 15 -10.49 -5.74 4.53
C ARG A 15 -9.85 -5.48 3.16
N LEU A 16 -10.56 -4.77 2.28
CA LEU A 16 -10.15 -4.43 0.91
C LEU A 16 -10.28 -2.92 0.76
N ALA A 17 -9.27 -2.19 1.25
CA ALA A 17 -9.21 -0.76 1.04
C ALA A 17 -9.02 -0.50 -0.45
N ASP A 18 -9.97 0.19 -1.07
CA ASP A 18 -9.88 0.65 -2.44
C ASP A 18 -9.07 1.94 -2.50
N ILE A 19 -8.26 2.09 -3.53
CA ILE A 19 -7.44 3.27 -3.78
C ILE A 19 -7.64 3.61 -5.26
N GLU A 20 -8.00 4.86 -5.53
CA GLU A 20 -8.12 5.33 -6.91
C GLU A 20 -6.79 5.13 -7.63
N ALA A 21 -6.86 4.54 -8.82
CA ALA A 21 -5.68 4.26 -9.62
C ALA A 21 -5.11 5.51 -10.31
N ASP A 22 -5.85 6.63 -10.35
CA ASP A 22 -5.33 7.88 -10.91
C ASP A 22 -4.53 8.63 -9.85
N ALA A 23 -3.27 8.94 -10.18
CA ALA A 23 -2.40 9.75 -9.33
C ALA A 23 -2.76 11.26 -9.37
N GLY A 24 -3.82 11.64 -10.08
CA GLY A 24 -4.27 13.03 -10.20
C GLY A 24 -3.38 13.90 -11.10
N ALA A 25 -2.46 13.27 -11.84
CA ALA A 25 -1.46 13.94 -12.66
C ALA A 25 -1.76 13.86 -14.17
N GLY A 26 -2.94 13.37 -14.57
CA GLY A 26 -3.31 13.18 -15.97
C GLY A 26 -2.47 12.11 -16.69
N MET A 27 -1.80 11.25 -15.92
CA MET A 27 -0.85 10.24 -16.40
C MET A 27 -1.27 8.82 -15.95
N GLY A 28 -2.53 8.64 -15.55
CA GLY A 28 -3.03 7.39 -14.97
C GLY A 28 -2.36 7.11 -13.63
N LEU A 29 -1.78 5.91 -13.48
CA LEU A 29 -1.15 5.45 -12.23
C LEU A 29 0.08 6.24 -11.79
N PHE A 30 0.70 7.00 -12.69
CA PHE A 30 1.98 7.63 -12.43
C PHE A 30 1.84 9.12 -12.10
N GLU A 31 2.55 9.57 -11.08
CA GLU A 31 2.76 11.00 -10.80
C GLU A 31 4.00 11.56 -11.50
N ARG A 32 4.94 10.70 -11.91
CA ARG A 32 6.22 11.08 -12.53
C ARG A 32 6.71 10.02 -13.52
N LEU A 33 7.30 10.47 -14.63
CA LEU A 33 7.69 9.59 -15.75
C LEU A 33 9.15 9.11 -15.72
N HIS A 34 10.00 9.56 -14.79
CA HIS A 34 11.37 9.07 -14.61
C HIS A 34 12.18 8.89 -15.92
N ASN A 35 12.24 9.94 -16.76
CA ASN A 35 12.93 9.96 -18.05
C ASN A 35 12.28 9.10 -19.17
N HIS A 36 11.06 8.60 -18.97
CA HIS A 36 10.27 8.00 -20.03
C HIS A 36 9.46 9.06 -20.80
N PRO A 37 9.23 8.87 -22.11
CA PRO A 37 8.58 9.87 -22.96
C PRO A 37 7.07 10.00 -22.71
N ASN A 38 6.41 8.99 -22.15
CA ASN A 38 4.99 9.00 -21.82
C ASN A 38 4.63 7.91 -20.78
N PRO A 39 3.45 7.97 -20.14
CA PRO A 39 3.00 6.97 -19.15
C PRO A 39 3.00 5.53 -19.67
N ALA A 40 2.60 5.32 -20.93
CA ALA A 40 2.57 3.99 -21.53
C ALA A 40 3.97 3.37 -21.64
N SER A 41 4.97 4.18 -21.98
CA SER A 41 6.37 3.74 -22.08
C SER A 41 6.95 3.35 -20.72
N LEU A 42 6.60 4.09 -19.66
CA LEU A 42 6.95 3.72 -18.29
C LEU A 42 6.25 2.42 -17.87
N ALA A 43 4.95 2.26 -18.16
CA ALA A 43 4.20 1.05 -17.84
C ALA A 43 4.81 -0.21 -18.50
N ILE A 44 5.15 -0.13 -19.79
CA ILE A 44 5.77 -1.24 -20.53
C ILE A 44 7.13 -1.57 -19.90
N ASN A 45 7.98 -0.56 -19.70
CA ASN A 45 9.31 -0.77 -19.14
C ASN A 45 9.27 -1.34 -17.72
N LEU A 46 8.34 -0.86 -16.88
CA LEU A 46 8.12 -1.37 -15.53
C LEU A 46 7.72 -2.84 -15.56
N ASN A 47 6.78 -3.21 -16.44
CA ASN A 47 6.33 -4.60 -16.57
C ASN A 47 7.45 -5.53 -17.08
N GLU A 48 8.23 -5.10 -18.07
CA GLU A 48 9.38 -5.87 -18.57
C GLU A 48 10.42 -6.11 -17.48
N ASN A 49 10.78 -5.06 -16.72
CA ASN A 49 11.76 -5.17 -15.65
C ASN A 49 11.24 -5.98 -14.47
N ALA A 50 9.98 -5.85 -14.09
CA ALA A 50 9.37 -6.66 -13.03
C ALA A 50 9.35 -8.15 -13.38
N ASN A 51 9.14 -8.50 -14.65
CA ASN A 51 9.21 -9.88 -15.13
C ASN A 51 10.64 -10.42 -15.20
N ARG A 52 11.63 -9.56 -15.39
CA ARG A 52 13.05 -9.95 -15.48
C ARG A 52 13.73 -10.02 -14.11
N PHE A 53 13.35 -9.12 -13.20
CA PHE A 53 14.00 -8.91 -11.91
C PHE A 53 12.96 -9.00 -10.79
N TYR A 54 12.82 -10.19 -10.22
CA TYR A 54 11.89 -10.46 -9.11
C TYR A 54 12.57 -11.30 -8.01
N GLY A 55 11.96 -11.35 -6.83
CA GLY A 55 12.39 -12.19 -5.70
C GLY A 55 13.57 -11.66 -4.86
N ALA A 56 14.53 -10.97 -5.48
CA ALA A 56 15.74 -10.50 -4.80
C ALA A 56 15.46 -9.57 -3.61
N VAL A 57 14.58 -8.58 -3.79
CA VAL A 57 14.24 -7.60 -2.74
C VAL A 57 13.54 -8.27 -1.55
N GLY A 58 12.61 -9.19 -1.81
CA GLY A 58 11.86 -9.89 -0.78
C GLY A 58 12.76 -10.73 0.12
N MET A 59 13.72 -11.46 -0.46
CA MET A 59 14.70 -12.23 0.31
C MET A 59 15.58 -11.32 1.17
N LYS A 60 16.10 -10.22 0.59
CA LYS A 60 16.95 -9.32 1.35
C LYS A 60 16.21 -8.63 2.50
N TRP A 61 14.95 -8.25 2.25
CA TRP A 61 14.07 -7.70 3.26
C TRP A 61 13.81 -8.71 4.40
N LEU A 62 13.55 -9.98 4.08
CA LEU A 62 13.32 -11.03 5.07
C LEU A 62 14.56 -11.28 5.94
N GLU A 63 15.75 -11.37 5.33
CA GLU A 63 17.01 -11.50 6.06
C GLU A 63 17.19 -10.35 7.08
N ASN A 64 16.94 -9.12 6.64
CA ASN A 64 17.05 -7.94 7.50
C ASN A 64 16.02 -7.94 8.63
N LEU A 65 14.77 -8.32 8.31
CA LEU A 65 13.68 -8.40 9.27
C LEU A 65 13.97 -9.41 10.38
N VAL A 66 14.42 -10.61 10.01
CA VAL A 66 14.72 -11.67 10.98
C VAL A 66 15.93 -11.31 11.83
N SER A 67 17.01 -10.80 11.21
CA SER A 67 18.25 -10.45 11.90
C SER A 67 18.06 -9.32 12.91
N ASN A 68 17.15 -8.37 12.63
CA ASN A 68 16.93 -7.18 13.46
C ASN A 68 15.60 -7.19 14.21
N ARG A 69 14.90 -8.33 14.27
CA ARG A 69 13.52 -8.44 14.78
C ARG A 69 13.31 -7.75 16.12
N GLN A 70 14.21 -7.99 17.09
CA GLN A 70 14.07 -7.45 18.45
C GLN A 70 14.13 -5.92 18.49
N MET A 71 14.96 -5.32 17.63
CA MET A 71 15.04 -3.86 17.46
C MET A 71 13.84 -3.32 16.69
N LEU A 72 13.40 -4.03 15.63
CA LEU A 72 12.36 -3.55 14.73
C LEU A 72 10.97 -3.53 15.37
N ILE A 73 10.62 -4.50 16.22
CA ILE A 73 9.29 -4.56 16.86
C ILE A 73 8.87 -3.26 17.56
N PRO A 74 9.66 -2.70 18.51
CA PRO A 74 9.28 -1.45 19.18
C PRO A 74 9.29 -0.25 18.21
N ILE A 75 10.21 -0.21 17.25
CA ILE A 75 10.29 0.86 16.25
C ILE A 75 9.03 0.87 15.37
N MET A 76 8.65 -0.28 14.83
CA MET A 76 7.47 -0.43 13.97
C MET A 76 6.19 -0.14 14.73
N SER A 77 6.07 -0.62 15.98
CA SER A 77 4.92 -0.32 16.82
C SER A 77 4.75 1.18 17.06
N ASN A 78 5.85 1.90 17.31
CA ASN A 78 5.83 3.35 17.49
C ASN A 78 5.50 4.08 16.18
N ARG A 79 6.14 3.72 15.07
CA ARG A 79 5.88 4.35 13.76
C ARG A 79 4.45 4.13 13.29
N ILE A 80 3.90 2.93 13.50
CA ILE A 80 2.49 2.63 13.21
C ILE A 80 1.58 3.52 14.03
N LYS A 81 1.85 3.68 15.34
CA LYS A 81 1.08 4.57 16.21
C LYS A 81 1.15 6.02 15.70
N GLN A 82 2.35 6.53 15.42
CA GLN A 82 2.56 7.89 14.91
C GLN A 82 1.80 8.13 13.59
N PHE A 83 1.85 7.18 12.66
CA PHE A 83 1.10 7.28 11.41
C PHE A 83 -0.41 7.37 11.68
N VAL A 84 -0.93 6.47 12.51
CA VAL A 84 -2.36 6.43 12.85
C VAL A 84 -2.80 7.73 13.51
N ASP A 85 -2.05 8.22 14.50
CA ASP A 85 -2.34 9.47 15.21
C ASP A 85 -2.31 10.69 14.26
N ASN A 86 -1.53 10.64 13.18
CA ASN A 86 -1.45 11.72 12.19
C ASN A 86 -2.60 11.73 11.17
N VAL A 87 -3.16 10.56 10.83
CA VAL A 87 -4.18 10.44 9.77
C VAL A 87 -5.61 10.34 10.32
N ILE A 88 -5.76 10.05 11.60
CA ILE A 88 -7.05 9.90 12.26
C ILE A 88 -7.42 11.18 13.04
N ASN A 89 -8.67 11.61 12.90
CA ASN A 89 -9.28 12.66 13.71
C ASN A 89 -10.03 12.08 14.93
N GLN A 90 -10.51 12.96 15.83
CA GLN A 90 -11.16 12.55 17.10
C GLN A 90 -12.44 11.71 16.94
N GLU A 91 -13.03 11.67 15.75
CA GLU A 91 -14.30 10.96 15.45
C GLU A 91 -14.11 9.59 14.77
N ALA A 92 -12.88 9.08 14.66
CA ALA A 92 -12.67 7.82 13.97
C ALA A 92 -13.31 6.62 14.69
N THR A 93 -14.17 5.93 13.96
CA THR A 93 -14.71 4.64 14.38
C THR A 93 -13.62 3.56 14.37
N GLY A 94 -13.83 2.48 15.13
CA GLY A 94 -12.91 1.34 15.13
C GLY A 94 -12.71 0.66 13.77
N GLN A 95 -13.56 0.95 12.78
CA GLN A 95 -13.37 0.52 11.39
C GLN A 95 -12.29 1.34 10.69
N ILE A 96 -12.35 2.67 10.80
CA ILE A 96 -11.35 3.61 10.29
C ILE A 96 -9.97 3.31 10.90
N THR A 97 -9.91 3.09 12.22
CA THR A 97 -8.67 2.72 12.91
C THR A 97 -8.05 1.44 12.38
N ARG A 98 -8.87 0.44 12.02
CA ARG A 98 -8.36 -0.82 11.44
C ARG A 98 -7.79 -0.62 10.04
N VAL A 99 -8.41 0.21 9.21
CA VAL A 99 -7.90 0.53 7.86
C VAL A 99 -6.59 1.33 7.98
N ALA A 100 -6.57 2.38 8.81
CA ALA A 100 -5.38 3.21 9.03
C ALA A 100 -4.17 2.39 9.50
N ARG A 101 -4.37 1.42 10.40
CA ARG A 101 -3.28 0.54 10.87
C ARG A 101 -2.66 -0.32 9.77
N ARG A 102 -3.43 -0.69 8.73
CA ARG A 102 -2.90 -1.45 7.59
C ARG A 102 -2.06 -0.58 6.68
N PHE A 103 -2.53 0.63 6.38
CA PHE A 103 -1.74 1.63 5.67
C PHE A 103 -0.47 2.00 6.42
N ALA A 104 -0.56 2.14 7.75
CA ALA A 104 0.58 2.40 8.60
C ALA A 104 1.65 1.31 8.49
N LEU A 105 1.25 0.03 8.41
CA LEU A 105 2.19 -1.07 8.22
C LEU A 105 2.91 -0.97 6.87
N VAL A 106 2.20 -0.66 5.80
CA VAL A 106 2.78 -0.46 4.46
C VAL A 106 3.73 0.75 4.43
N ALA A 107 3.38 1.84 5.11
CA ALA A 107 4.19 3.06 5.14
C ALA A 107 5.47 2.94 5.99
N THR A 108 5.53 1.97 6.90
CA THR A 108 6.62 1.87 7.90
C THR A 108 7.54 0.69 7.72
N GLY A 109 7.12 -0.36 7.00
CA GLY A 109 7.89 -1.56 6.69
C GLY A 109 8.86 -1.40 5.52
#